data_AF-A0A350UH32-F1
#
_entry.id   AF-A0A350UH32-F1
#
_cell.length_a   1.000
_cell.length_b   1.000
_cell.length_c   1.000
_cell.angle_alpha   90.00
_cell.angle_beta   90.00
_cell.angle_gamma   90.00
#
_symmetry.space_group_name_H-M   'P 1'
#
loop_
_entity.id
_entity.type
_entity.pdbx_description
1 polymer ?
#
loop_
_entity_poly.entity_id
_entity_poly.type
_entity_poly.pdbx_seq_one_letter_code
_entity_poly.pdbx_strand_id
1 'polypeptide(L)'
;MADGAELTAFVREVVLPGSAGTRPRVNPEACRFRLRTARSPIHRWGLFAAEAIPARRRVIEYTGQHIGPREALRRNIRPQIYLFRTGARRYIDGAIGGSGAQYVNHGCQPNLTARIRKGRVMLVSLRRIERGEELLYDYRLGGGIDDLPCRCGAPSCRGTMRPARPDPREDPAARKP
;
A
#
# COMPACT_ATOMS: atom_id res chain seq x y z
N MET A 1 25.90 29.43 13.00
CA MET A 1 24.45 29.36 13.25
C MET A 1 23.78 29.26 11.89
N ALA A 2 23.33 28.07 11.48
CA ALA A 2 22.75 27.88 10.16
C ALA A 2 21.27 28.27 10.18
N ASP A 3 20.90 29.14 9.26
CA ASP A 3 19.58 29.76 9.10
C ASP A 3 18.46 28.71 9.09
N GLY A 4 17.51 28.87 10.00
CA GLY A 4 16.29 28.07 10.05
C GLY A 4 15.32 28.53 8.98
N ALA A 5 15.52 28.09 7.74
CA ALA A 5 14.56 28.33 6.68
C ALA A 5 13.21 27.69 7.06
N GLU A 6 12.22 28.53 7.39
CA GLU A 6 10.87 28.08 7.70
C GLU A 6 10.29 27.36 6.48
N LEU A 7 10.07 26.05 6.62
CA LEU A 7 9.53 25.24 5.54
C LEU A 7 8.13 25.73 5.17
N THR A 8 7.91 26.00 3.88
CA THR A 8 6.59 26.39 3.40
C THR A 8 5.54 25.34 3.74
N ALA A 9 4.28 25.76 3.90
CA ALA A 9 3.15 24.85 4.13
C ALA A 9 3.08 23.76 3.05
N PHE A 10 3.39 24.11 1.79
CA PHE A 10 3.49 23.13 0.70
C PHE A 10 4.54 22.05 0.98
N VAL A 11 5.75 22.40 1.38
CA VAL A 11 6.79 21.41 1.71
C VAL A 11 6.38 20.56 2.90
N ARG A 12 5.84 21.18 3.95
CA ARG A 12 5.42 20.51 5.19
C ARG A 12 4.26 19.55 5.00
N GLU A 13 3.25 19.93 4.23
CA GLU A 13 1.98 19.18 4.10
C GLU A 13 1.95 18.28 2.86
N VAL A 14 2.61 18.68 1.78
CA VAL A 14 2.55 17.97 0.49
C VAL A 14 3.82 17.15 0.22
N VAL A 15 5.02 17.57 0.61
CA VAL A 15 6.26 16.88 0.21
C VAL A 15 6.82 15.97 1.31
N LEU A 16 6.91 16.46 2.55
CA LEU A 16 7.56 15.76 3.65
C LEU A 16 6.83 14.52 4.22
N PRO A 17 5.49 14.44 4.24
CA PRO A 17 4.81 13.28 4.81
C PRO A 17 5.19 11.99 4.09
N GLY A 18 5.59 10.96 4.85
CA GLY A 18 6.03 9.68 4.29
C GLY A 18 7.44 9.67 3.69
N SER A 19 8.20 10.76 3.83
CA SER A 19 9.57 10.89 3.33
C SER A 19 10.55 9.86 3.92
N ALA A 20 11.74 9.77 3.33
CA ALA A 20 12.76 8.79 3.69
C ALA A 20 13.19 8.80 5.16
N GLY A 21 13.12 9.96 5.84
CA GLY A 21 13.44 10.12 7.26
C GLY A 21 12.35 9.64 8.22
N THR A 22 11.15 9.32 7.72
CA THR A 22 10.03 8.86 8.57
C THR A 22 10.32 7.46 9.09
N ARG A 23 10.45 7.31 10.41
CA ARG A 23 10.53 5.99 11.06
C ARG A 23 9.16 5.30 10.98
N PRO A 24 9.08 4.07 10.45
CA PRO A 24 7.83 3.33 10.42
C PRO A 24 7.28 3.10 11.83
N ARG A 25 5.97 3.26 11.96
CA ARG A 25 5.23 2.94 13.18
C ARG A 25 4.00 2.12 12.81
N VAL A 26 3.62 1.24 13.71
CA VAL A 26 2.37 0.47 13.64
C VAL A 26 1.44 1.02 14.72
N ASN A 27 0.23 1.40 14.34
CA ASN A 27 -0.83 1.76 15.28
C ASN A 27 -1.50 0.47 15.79
N PRO A 28 -1.37 0.13 17.09
CA PRO A 28 -1.97 -1.08 17.65
C PRO A 28 -3.50 -1.11 17.54
N GLU A 29 -4.18 0.03 17.61
CA GLU A 29 -5.65 0.12 17.55
C GLU A 29 -6.22 -0.27 16.18
N ALA A 30 -5.42 -0.07 15.13
CA ALA A 30 -5.77 -0.49 13.77
C ALA A 30 -5.50 -1.98 13.51
N CYS A 31 -4.76 -2.65 14.40
CA CYS A 31 -4.32 -4.03 14.24
C CYS A 31 -5.26 -5.02 14.94
N ARG A 32 -5.29 -6.26 14.45
CA ARG A 32 -5.97 -7.40 15.09
C ARG A 32 -5.02 -8.50 15.54
N PHE A 33 -3.76 -8.36 15.15
CA PHE A 33 -2.65 -9.25 15.47
C PHE A 33 -1.41 -8.39 15.74
N ARG A 34 -0.41 -8.96 16.41
CA ARG A 34 0.91 -8.35 16.61
C ARG A 34 1.62 -8.28 15.27
N LEU A 35 1.92 -7.06 14.86
CA LEU A 35 2.65 -6.75 13.63
C LEU A 35 3.90 -5.94 13.98
N ARG A 36 4.90 -6.00 13.11
CA ARG A 36 6.11 -5.21 13.25
C ARG A 36 6.57 -4.70 11.89
N THR A 37 7.14 -3.51 11.86
CA THR A 37 7.83 -2.99 10.68
C THR A 37 9.31 -3.39 10.73
N ALA A 38 9.88 -3.76 9.59
CA ALA A 38 11.32 -4.02 9.46
C ALA A 38 11.78 -3.69 8.03
N ARG A 39 13.10 -3.69 7.81
CA ARG A 39 13.64 -3.55 6.45
C ARG A 39 13.12 -4.68 5.57
N SER A 40 12.69 -4.33 4.37
CA SER A 40 12.19 -5.29 3.37
C SER A 40 13.14 -5.36 2.19
N PRO A 41 13.38 -6.56 1.63
CA PRO A 41 14.11 -6.71 0.37
C PRO A 41 13.35 -6.15 -0.84
N ILE A 42 12.03 -5.96 -0.73
CA ILE A 42 11.17 -5.47 -1.82
C ILE A 42 11.33 -3.95 -1.97
N HIS A 43 11.07 -3.21 -0.90
CA HIS A 43 11.14 -1.76 -0.91
C HIS A 43 11.28 -1.20 0.50
N ARG A 44 12.44 -0.62 0.83
CA ARG A 44 12.78 0.09 2.09
C ARG A 44 12.29 -0.57 3.39
N TRP A 45 10.99 -0.51 3.66
CA TRP A 45 10.28 -1.04 4.82
C TRP A 45 9.18 -1.99 4.39
N GLY A 46 8.98 -3.06 5.17
CA GLY A 46 7.85 -3.97 5.07
C GLY A 46 7.11 -4.07 6.39
N LEU A 47 5.89 -4.59 6.35
CA LEU A 47 5.12 -5.00 7.52
C LEU A 47 5.16 -6.52 7.64
N PHE A 48 5.49 -7.03 8.83
CA PHE A 48 5.69 -8.46 9.08
C PHE A 48 4.78 -8.94 10.19
N ALA A 49 4.37 -10.20 10.09
CA ALA A 49 3.64 -10.88 11.16
C ALA A 49 4.58 -11.11 12.36
N ALA A 50 4.20 -10.62 13.55
CA ALA A 50 4.92 -10.90 14.80
C ALA A 50 4.31 -12.07 15.58
N GLU A 51 3.22 -12.65 15.08
CA GLU A 51 2.60 -13.88 15.52
C GLU A 51 1.94 -14.59 14.33
N ALA A 52 1.51 -15.84 14.49
CA ALA A 52 0.79 -16.55 13.43
C ALA A 52 -0.61 -15.95 13.22
N ILE A 53 -1.01 -15.76 11.97
CA ILE A 53 -2.30 -15.18 11.59
C ILE A 53 -3.10 -16.25 10.81
N PRO A 54 -4.27 -16.67 11.29
CA PRO A 54 -5.12 -17.61 10.57
C PRO A 54 -5.62 -17.04 9.24
N ALA A 55 -6.01 -17.91 8.31
CA ALA A 55 -6.65 -17.50 7.06
C ALA A 55 -7.98 -16.78 7.30
N ARG A 56 -8.36 -15.90 6.37
CA ARG A 56 -9.66 -15.19 6.34
C ARG A 56 -9.91 -14.32 7.58
N ARG A 57 -8.86 -13.74 8.16
CA ARG A 57 -8.94 -12.83 9.31
C ARG A 57 -8.62 -11.41 8.92
N ARG A 58 -9.32 -10.45 9.51
CA ARG A 58 -8.97 -9.02 9.45
C ARG A 58 -7.64 -8.83 10.14
N VAL A 59 -6.66 -8.22 9.48
CA VAL A 59 -5.29 -8.09 9.99
C VAL A 59 -5.01 -6.68 10.47
N ILE A 60 -5.16 -5.70 9.57
CA ILE A 60 -4.91 -4.30 9.83
C ILE A 60 -5.80 -3.43 8.95
N GLU A 61 -6.33 -2.35 9.50
CA GLU A 61 -7.00 -1.31 8.72
C GLU A 61 -6.00 -0.36 8.09
N TYR A 62 -6.19 -0.01 6.81
CA TYR A 62 -5.43 1.06 6.18
C TYR A 62 -6.08 2.40 6.54
N THR A 63 -5.45 3.12 7.46
CA THR A 63 -5.89 4.45 7.91
C THR A 63 -5.02 5.53 7.28
N GLY A 64 -5.50 6.77 7.36
CA GLY A 64 -4.78 7.94 6.88
C GLY A 64 -5.73 9.09 6.62
N GLN A 65 -5.22 10.16 6.04
CA GLN A 65 -6.04 11.30 5.68
C GLN A 65 -6.92 10.97 4.46
N HIS A 66 -8.23 11.19 4.56
CA HIS A 66 -9.14 11.04 3.43
C HIS A 66 -9.04 12.26 2.52
N ILE A 67 -8.78 12.03 1.23
CA ILE A 67 -8.57 13.09 0.23
C ILE A 67 -9.30 12.81 -1.08
N GLY A 68 -9.52 13.89 -1.85
CA GLY A 68 -10.09 13.83 -3.20
C GLY A 68 -9.04 13.68 -4.31
N PRO A 69 -9.46 13.48 -5.58
CA PRO A 69 -8.55 13.22 -6.69
C PRO A 69 -7.54 14.33 -6.97
N ARG A 70 -7.97 15.60 -6.85
CA ARG A 70 -7.09 16.76 -7.06
C ARG A 70 -5.92 16.75 -6.07
N GLU A 71 -6.19 16.41 -4.82
CA GLU A 71 -5.17 16.33 -3.78
C GLU A 71 -4.28 15.10 -3.94
N ALA A 72 -4.85 13.95 -4.33
CA ALA A 72 -4.08 12.76 -4.67
C ALA A 72 -3.06 13.04 -5.79
N LEU A 73 -3.46 13.79 -6.83
CA LEU A 73 -2.56 14.22 -7.90
C LEU A 73 -1.45 15.14 -7.40
N ARG A 74 -1.79 16.15 -6.58
CA ARG A 74 -0.79 17.07 -5.98
C ARG A 74 0.27 16.32 -5.17
N ARG A 75 -0.12 15.24 -4.47
CA ARG A 75 0.78 14.42 -3.64
C ARG A 75 1.56 13.37 -4.42
N ASN A 76 1.27 13.17 -5.70
CA ASN A 76 1.95 12.19 -6.54
C ASN A 76 3.41 12.56 -6.86
N ILE A 77 3.82 13.79 -6.51
CA ILE A 77 5.23 14.24 -6.59
C ILE A 77 6.13 13.61 -5.53
N ARG A 78 5.54 12.99 -4.49
CA ARG A 78 6.32 12.39 -3.41
C ARG A 78 7.10 11.20 -3.93
N PRO A 79 8.37 11.02 -3.52
CA PRO A 79 9.14 9.83 -3.88
C PRO A 79 8.50 8.55 -3.32
N GLN A 80 7.76 8.66 -2.21
CA GLN A 80 7.01 7.57 -1.60
C GLN A 80 5.53 7.91 -1.59
N ILE A 81 4.75 7.10 -2.30
CA ILE A 81 3.31 7.29 -2.48
C ILE A 81 2.59 6.26 -1.61
N TYR A 82 1.79 6.77 -0.66
CA TYR A 82 0.97 5.96 0.25
C TYR A 82 -0.52 6.24 0.00
N LEU A 83 -0.90 6.28 -1.27
CA LEU A 83 -2.28 6.58 -1.68
C LEU A 83 -3.05 5.29 -1.95
N PHE A 84 -4.17 5.11 -1.24
CA PHE A 84 -5.08 4.01 -1.44
C PHE A 84 -6.40 4.51 -2.02
N ARG A 85 -6.76 4.06 -3.23
CA ARG A 85 -8.04 4.42 -3.86
C ARG A 85 -9.18 3.58 -3.26
N THR A 86 -10.17 4.23 -2.64
CA THR A 86 -11.32 3.57 -2.00
C THR A 86 -12.61 3.68 -2.81
N GLY A 87 -12.60 4.42 -3.91
CA GLY A 87 -13.72 4.54 -4.85
C GLY A 87 -13.40 5.45 -6.02
N ALA A 88 -14.43 5.84 -6.79
CA ALA A 88 -14.23 6.66 -8.00
C ALA A 88 -13.50 7.97 -7.74
N ARG A 89 -13.84 8.67 -6.65
CA ARG A 89 -13.32 10.00 -6.28
C ARG A 89 -12.81 10.08 -4.84
N ARG A 90 -12.40 8.96 -4.23
CA ARG A 90 -11.98 8.90 -2.83
C ARG A 90 -10.66 8.14 -2.67
N TYR A 91 -9.77 8.73 -1.90
CA TYR A 91 -8.45 8.21 -1.57
C TYR A 91 -8.19 8.33 -0.07
N ILE A 92 -7.33 7.45 0.45
CA ILE A 92 -6.73 7.56 1.78
C ILE A 92 -5.23 7.73 1.58
N ASP A 93 -4.64 8.73 2.22
CA ASP A 93 -3.20 8.94 2.26
C ASP A 93 -2.61 8.46 3.58
N GLY A 94 -1.97 7.30 3.56
CA GLY A 94 -1.30 6.71 4.71
C GLY A 94 -0.03 7.43 5.15
N ALA A 95 0.45 8.43 4.39
CA ALA A 95 1.58 9.27 4.80
C ALA A 95 1.24 10.15 6.02
N ILE A 96 -0.05 10.43 6.24
CA ILE A 96 -0.56 11.30 7.29
C ILE A 96 -1.61 10.51 8.09
N GLY A 97 -1.34 10.21 9.36
CA GLY A 97 -2.24 9.42 10.20
C GLY A 97 -2.32 7.93 9.82
N GLY A 98 -1.29 7.40 9.15
CA GLY A 98 -1.21 6.01 8.73
C GLY A 98 -1.11 5.02 9.90
N SER A 99 -1.68 3.84 9.73
CA SER A 99 -1.72 2.76 10.73
C SER A 99 -0.48 1.88 10.76
N GLY A 100 0.42 2.01 9.77
CA GLY A 100 1.46 1.05 9.44
C GLY A 100 1.10 0.16 8.25
N ALA A 101 -0.18 0.09 7.86
CA ALA A 101 -0.62 -0.64 6.67
C ALA A 101 -0.02 -0.08 5.37
N GLN A 102 0.40 1.19 5.35
CA GLN A 102 1.10 1.81 4.23
C GLN A 102 2.48 1.20 3.94
N TYR A 103 3.01 0.37 4.85
CA TYR A 103 4.26 -0.38 4.65
C TYR A 103 4.03 -1.83 4.20
N VAL A 104 2.78 -2.24 3.96
CA VAL A 104 2.49 -3.55 3.34
C VAL A 104 2.86 -3.45 1.86
N ASN A 105 3.87 -4.20 1.44
CA ASN A 105 4.40 -4.12 0.09
C ASN A 105 3.54 -4.88 -0.94
N HIS A 106 3.86 -4.65 -2.21
CA HIS A 106 3.27 -5.41 -3.30
C HIS A 106 3.81 -6.85 -3.33
N GLY A 107 2.92 -7.82 -3.51
CA GLY A 107 3.28 -9.20 -3.88
C GLY A 107 2.45 -9.71 -5.06
N CYS A 108 3.09 -10.37 -6.03
CA CYS A 108 2.40 -11.09 -7.11
C CYS A 108 1.75 -12.39 -6.61
N GLN A 109 2.25 -12.98 -5.52
CA GLN A 109 1.62 -14.06 -4.76
C GLN A 109 1.33 -13.59 -3.33
N PRO A 110 0.34 -12.69 -3.16
CA PRO A 110 0.11 -12.02 -1.89
C PRO A 110 -0.48 -12.97 -0.83
N ASN A 111 -0.24 -12.67 0.43
CA ASN A 111 -0.91 -13.34 1.56
C ASN A 111 -2.05 -12.50 2.17
N LEU A 112 -2.24 -11.25 1.70
CA LEU A 112 -3.35 -10.38 2.04
C LEU A 112 -4.20 -10.00 0.82
N THR A 113 -5.45 -9.63 1.08
CA THR A 113 -6.34 -8.94 0.14
C THR A 113 -6.99 -7.73 0.81
N ALA A 114 -7.31 -6.70 0.01
CA ALA A 114 -8.00 -5.51 0.49
C ALA A 114 -9.52 -5.65 0.36
N ARG A 115 -10.26 -5.36 1.44
CA ARG A 115 -11.72 -5.27 1.45
C ARG A 115 -12.13 -3.85 1.77
N ILE A 116 -12.86 -3.23 0.84
CA ILE A 116 -13.32 -1.84 0.97
C ILE A 116 -14.80 -1.85 1.37
N ARG A 117 -15.15 -1.19 2.48
CA ARG A 117 -16.54 -1.02 2.91
C ARG A 117 -16.76 0.37 3.50
N LYS A 118 -17.78 1.09 3.00
CA LYS A 118 -18.11 2.45 3.44
C LYS A 118 -16.89 3.39 3.46
N GLY A 119 -16.01 3.28 2.46
CA GLY A 119 -14.80 4.10 2.33
C GLY A 119 -13.64 3.73 3.24
N ARG A 120 -13.76 2.68 4.06
CA ARG A 120 -12.68 2.12 4.90
C ARG A 120 -12.06 0.90 4.22
N VAL A 121 -10.77 0.67 4.46
CA VAL A 121 -9.99 -0.39 3.83
C VAL A 121 -9.47 -1.34 4.89
N MET A 122 -9.91 -2.59 4.86
CA MET A 122 -9.43 -3.63 5.75
C MET A 122 -8.57 -4.61 4.96
N LEU A 123 -7.32 -4.83 5.41
CA LEU A 123 -6.49 -5.89 4.88
C LEU A 123 -6.81 -7.21 5.59
N VAL A 124 -7.06 -8.26 4.79
CA VAL A 124 -7.55 -9.57 5.25
C VAL A 124 -6.62 -10.67 4.76
N SER A 125 -6.28 -11.62 5.63
CA SER A 125 -5.44 -12.76 5.26
C SER A 125 -6.15 -13.70 4.27
N LEU A 126 -5.44 -14.08 3.21
CA LEU A 126 -5.91 -15.04 2.20
C LEU A 126 -5.68 -16.49 2.63
N ARG A 127 -4.53 -16.71 3.27
CA ARG A 127 -4.10 -18.00 3.84
C ARG A 127 -3.61 -17.81 5.27
N ARG A 128 -3.23 -18.90 5.92
CA ARG A 128 -2.47 -18.83 7.16
C ARG A 128 -1.12 -18.15 6.88
N ILE A 129 -0.69 -17.27 7.77
CA ILE A 129 0.56 -16.52 7.70
C ILE A 129 1.35 -16.87 8.96
N GLU A 130 2.54 -17.40 8.79
CA GLU A 130 3.42 -17.73 9.91
C GLU A 130 4.09 -16.49 10.49
N ARG A 131 4.50 -16.60 11.76
CA ARG A 131 5.31 -15.56 12.39
C ARG A 131 6.58 -15.31 11.57
N GLY A 132 6.86 -14.04 11.28
CA GLY A 132 8.04 -13.61 10.54
C GLY A 132 7.81 -13.42 9.04
N GLU A 133 6.71 -13.91 8.47
CA GLU A 133 6.37 -13.65 7.07
C GLU A 133 6.10 -12.16 6.82
N GLU A 134 6.56 -11.66 5.66
CA GLU A 134 6.19 -10.33 5.17
C GLU A 134 4.75 -10.33 4.68
N LEU A 135 4.00 -9.32 5.09
CA LEU A 135 2.64 -9.09 4.64
C LEU A 135 2.66 -8.38 3.29
N LEU A 136 2.00 -8.99 2.31
CA LEU A 136 1.99 -8.54 0.92
C LEU A 136 0.56 -8.53 0.37
N TYR A 137 0.20 -7.52 -0.42
CA TYR A 137 -1.05 -7.50 -1.18
C TYR A 137 -0.82 -7.11 -2.65
N ASP A 138 -1.73 -7.51 -3.54
CA ASP A 138 -1.66 -7.08 -4.94
C ASP A 138 -2.17 -5.63 -5.08
N TYR A 139 -1.30 -4.71 -5.51
CA TYR A 139 -1.62 -3.29 -5.62
C TYR A 139 -2.56 -3.01 -6.79
N ARG A 140 -2.52 -3.85 -7.84
CA ARG A 140 -3.31 -3.69 -9.07
C ARG A 140 -3.26 -2.25 -9.61
N LEU A 141 -2.05 -1.69 -9.76
CA LEU A 141 -1.87 -0.32 -10.22
C LEU A 141 -2.43 -0.15 -11.65
N GLY A 142 -3.48 0.66 -11.80
CA GLY A 142 -4.12 0.97 -13.08
C GLY A 142 -3.77 2.36 -13.60
N GLY A 143 -3.97 2.59 -14.91
CA GLY A 143 -4.09 3.93 -15.51
C GLY A 143 -2.80 4.75 -15.60
N GLY A 144 -1.97 4.52 -16.63
CA GLY A 144 -0.97 5.48 -17.10
C GLY A 144 0.26 5.74 -16.21
N ILE A 145 0.31 5.21 -14.98
CA ILE A 145 1.53 5.22 -14.16
C ILE A 145 2.57 4.37 -14.89
N ASP A 146 3.73 4.91 -15.26
CA ASP A 146 4.84 4.19 -15.92
C ASP A 146 5.06 2.80 -15.30
N ASP A 147 5.45 1.81 -16.11
CA ASP A 147 5.58 0.41 -15.70
C ASP A 147 6.54 0.24 -14.52
N LEU A 148 6.01 0.37 -13.29
CA LEU A 148 6.80 0.26 -12.08
C LEU A 148 7.24 -1.20 -11.92
N PRO A 149 8.56 -1.47 -11.96
CA PRO A 149 9.06 -2.84 -11.91
C PRO A 149 8.73 -3.47 -10.56
N CYS A 150 8.26 -4.72 -10.60
CA CYS A 150 8.00 -5.51 -9.42
C CYS A 150 9.27 -6.21 -8.95
N ARG A 151 9.58 -6.08 -7.65
CA ARG A 151 10.72 -6.74 -6.99
C ARG A 151 10.28 -7.68 -5.87
N CYS A 152 9.07 -8.24 -5.98
CA CYS A 152 8.47 -9.03 -4.89
C CYS A 152 9.12 -10.40 -4.63
N GLY A 153 9.95 -10.90 -5.57
CA GLY A 153 10.67 -12.16 -5.42
C GLY A 153 9.80 -13.43 -5.57
N ALA A 154 8.51 -13.30 -5.89
CA ALA A 154 7.65 -14.46 -6.13
C ALA A 154 8.13 -15.28 -7.35
N PRO A 155 8.12 -16.62 -7.32
CA PRO A 155 8.46 -17.45 -8.48
C PRO A 155 7.64 -17.13 -9.73
N SER A 156 6.36 -16.78 -9.56
CA SER A 156 5.47 -16.34 -10.63
C SER A 156 5.30 -14.80 -10.68
N CYS A 157 6.36 -14.06 -10.37
CA CYS A 157 6.35 -12.60 -10.46
C CYS A 157 5.99 -12.13 -11.87
N ARG A 158 5.04 -11.19 -11.97
CA ARG A 158 4.60 -10.60 -13.25
C ARG A 158 5.61 -9.61 -13.86
N GLY A 159 6.71 -9.31 -13.15
CA GLY A 159 7.68 -8.26 -13.53
C GLY A 159 7.19 -6.82 -13.32
N THR A 160 5.88 -6.61 -13.16
CA THR A 160 5.25 -5.30 -12.94
C THR A 160 4.21 -5.34 -11.81
N MET A 161 3.98 -4.19 -11.18
CA MET A 161 2.93 -3.99 -10.17
C MET A 161 1.53 -3.73 -10.78
N ARG A 162 1.42 -3.73 -12.11
CA ARG A 162 0.14 -3.72 -12.81
C ARG A 162 -0.60 -5.05 -12.67
N PRO A 163 -1.94 -5.05 -12.74
CA PRO A 163 -2.66 -6.29 -12.93
C PRO A 163 -2.21 -6.96 -14.25
N ALA A 164 -2.19 -8.29 -14.28
CA ALA A 164 -2.01 -9.02 -15.52
C ALA A 164 -3.09 -8.57 -16.52
N ARG A 165 -2.73 -8.41 -17.81
CA ARG A 165 -3.74 -8.28 -18.86
C ARG A 165 -4.67 -9.50 -18.74
N PRO A 166 -6.00 -9.32 -18.79
CA PRO A 166 -6.89 -10.47 -18.78
C PRO A 166 -6.49 -11.41 -19.94
N ASP A 167 -6.61 -12.72 -19.72
CA ASP A 167 -6.51 -13.67 -20.82
C ASP A 167 -7.54 -13.25 -21.89
N PRO A 168 -7.17 -13.09 -23.17
CA PRO A 168 -8.12 -12.76 -24.23
C PRO A 168 -9.35 -13.69 -24.28
N ARG A 169 -9.22 -14.92 -23.77
CA ARG A 169 -10.31 -15.90 -23.65
C ARG A 169 -11.30 -15.59 -22.53
N GLU A 170 -10.92 -14.74 -21.57
CA GLU A 170 -11.71 -14.32 -20.42
C GLU A 170 -12.17 -12.85 -20.51
N ASP A 171 -11.80 -12.13 -21.57
CA ASP A 171 -12.22 -10.75 -21.81
C ASP A 171 -13.38 -10.68 -22.83
N PRO A 172 -14.64 -10.47 -22.38
CA PRO A 172 -15.78 -10.34 -23.28
C PRO A 172 -15.70 -9.10 -24.19
N ALA A 173 -14.84 -8.12 -23.90
CA ALA A 173 -14.61 -6.95 -24.77
C ALA A 173 -13.54 -7.19 -25.84
N ALA A 174 -12.74 -8.27 -25.74
CA ALA A 174 -11.74 -8.65 -26.73
C ALA A 174 -12.30 -9.54 -27.87
N ARG A 175 -13.54 -10.04 -27.71
CA ARG A 175 -14.29 -10.64 -28.82
C ARG A 175 -14.78 -9.53 -29.76
N LYS A 176 -13.95 -9.16 -30.73
CA LYS A 176 -14.47 -8.46 -31.93
C LYS A 176 -15.49 -9.38 -32.63
N PRO A 177 -16.55 -8.81 -33.24
CA PRO A 177 -17.49 -9.58 -34.05
C PRO A 177 -16.80 -10.30 -35.21
#